data_AF-A0A222PAP6-F1
#
_entry.id   AF-A0A222PAP6-F1
#
_cell.length_a   1.000
_cell.length_b   1.000
_cell.length_c   1.000
_cell.angle_alpha   90.00
_cell.angle_beta   90.00
_cell.angle_gamma   90.00
#
_symmetry.space_group_name_H-M   'P 1'
#
loop_
_entity.id
_entity.type
_entity.pdbx_description
1 polymer ?
#
loop_
_entity_poly.entity_id
_entity_poly.type
_entity_poly.pdbx_seq_one_letter_code
_entity_poly.pdbx_strand_id
1 'polypeptide(L)'
;MKKNIFIGVLALLVTVSCGKKDGSKSGAKDKAQITYVKDDLSSDRLSKYTEYVRISEVPNSDEWLMLFDGIDEGKFKNANGEVLTNLKGNDAVENIKSSVKLLGNQIRDLEDVMQRNPKFETIDKNAENLLKSLVEEQKVLNEIDDYFEKGEYKADNLGKVKELNDKYKLVSQTRKENDKILTTSLQEMSILLNKKLAEKFEKNNKKVKSSVVQFVNDINKFSEEAFSKNNLSYDENEIANLEKLKEEVKKSYKNIEILTFEDARKENISKESYEKLKKNAKILTESIENMIKSIRAKNIEATVKNASNILGSETDLKNIYGTLIMK
;
A
#
# COMPACT_ATOMS: atom_id res chain seq x y z
N MET A 1 3.61 -1.57 13.62
CA MET A 1 4.49 -1.37 12.45
C MET A 1 3.60 -1.09 11.26
N LYS A 2 3.94 -0.08 10.43
CA LYS A 2 3.27 0.11 9.12
C LYS A 2 3.43 -1.20 8.34
N LYS A 3 2.35 -1.74 7.76
CA LYS A 3 2.45 -2.94 6.92
C LYS A 3 3.17 -2.61 5.61
N ASN A 4 3.63 -3.66 4.92
CA ASN A 4 4.36 -3.67 3.65
C ASN A 4 4.02 -2.48 2.75
N ILE A 5 5.02 -1.66 2.43
CA ILE A 5 4.94 -0.66 1.36
C ILE A 5 5.42 -1.36 0.11
N PHE A 6 4.51 -1.75 -0.78
CA PHE A 6 4.91 -2.33 -2.05
C PHE A 6 5.16 -1.21 -3.08
N ILE A 7 6.34 -1.17 -3.70
CA ILE A 7 6.71 -0.21 -4.73
C ILE A 7 6.11 -0.66 -6.07
N GLY A 8 4.84 -0.30 -6.28
CA GLY A 8 4.16 -0.47 -7.57
C GLY A 8 4.45 0.65 -8.56
N VAL A 9 3.87 0.58 -9.77
CA VAL A 9 3.72 1.75 -10.65
C VAL A 9 2.84 2.76 -9.91
N LEU A 10 3.47 3.62 -9.10
CA LEU A 10 2.81 4.72 -8.43
C LEU A 10 3.08 5.98 -9.23
N ALA A 11 2.16 6.33 -10.12
CA ALA A 11 2.19 7.62 -10.76
C ALA A 11 1.53 8.64 -9.82
N LEU A 12 2.30 9.56 -9.24
CA LEU A 12 1.71 10.82 -8.76
C LEU A 12 1.27 11.62 -10.00
N LEU A 13 0.14 11.24 -10.60
CA LEU A 13 -0.51 12.00 -11.66
C LEU A 13 -1.30 13.15 -11.03
N VAL A 14 -0.59 14.15 -10.51
CA VAL A 14 -1.17 15.50 -10.45
C VAL A 14 -0.60 16.29 -11.64
N THR A 15 -1.11 15.95 -12.82
CA THR A 15 -1.19 16.94 -13.89
C THR A 15 -2.64 16.97 -14.35
N VAL A 16 -3.40 17.92 -13.81
CA VAL A 16 -4.63 18.38 -14.46
C VAL A 16 -4.19 19.08 -15.74
N SER A 17 -3.98 18.30 -16.79
CA SER A 17 -3.86 18.79 -18.14
C SER A 17 -5.28 18.77 -18.72
N CYS A 18 -5.98 19.90 -18.64
CA CYS A 18 -7.17 20.16 -19.44
C CYS A 18 -6.83 19.93 -20.93
N GLY A 19 -7.22 18.79 -21.47
CA GLY A 19 -7.15 18.51 -22.89
C GLY A 19 -8.31 19.18 -23.62
N LYS A 20 -8.03 20.32 -24.28
CA LYS A 20 -8.88 20.82 -25.36
C LYS A 20 -9.02 19.73 -26.43
N LYS A 21 -10.27 19.42 -26.79
CA LYS A 21 -10.62 18.71 -28.03
C LYS A 21 -10.29 19.58 -29.22
N ASP A 22 -9.63 19.00 -30.22
CA ASP A 22 -9.67 19.27 -31.68
C ASP A 22 -8.69 18.23 -32.30
N GLY A 23 -8.84 17.54 -33.42
CA GLY A 23 -9.74 17.46 -34.57
C GLY A 23 -9.09 16.46 -35.56
N SER A 24 -9.87 15.71 -36.35
CA SER A 24 -9.48 14.47 -37.07
C SER A 24 -8.62 14.61 -38.36
N LYS A 25 -7.87 13.56 -38.78
CA LYS A 25 -8.19 12.63 -39.92
C LYS A 25 -7.03 11.68 -40.37
N SER A 26 -7.38 10.38 -40.41
CA SER A 26 -7.06 9.26 -41.34
C SER A 26 -5.72 9.11 -42.09
N GLY A 27 -5.17 7.87 -42.07
CA GLY A 27 -4.51 7.27 -43.23
C GLY A 27 -3.51 6.13 -42.96
N ALA A 28 -3.76 4.96 -43.58
CA ALA A 28 -2.85 3.85 -43.89
C ALA A 28 -2.59 2.71 -42.87
N LYS A 29 -2.76 1.49 -43.41
CA LYS A 29 -2.72 0.16 -42.82
C LYS A 29 -1.29 -0.31 -42.54
N ASP A 30 -1.09 -0.93 -41.38
CA ASP A 30 -0.18 -2.08 -41.11
C ASP A 30 0.13 -2.17 -39.61
N LYS A 31 -0.81 -2.68 -38.77
CA LYS A 31 -0.53 -2.94 -37.34
C LYS A 31 -1.30 -4.14 -36.77
N ALA A 32 -1.37 -5.25 -37.49
CA ALA A 32 -1.84 -6.51 -36.93
C ALA A 32 -0.69 -7.28 -36.25
N GLN A 33 -0.09 -6.70 -35.21
CA GLN A 33 0.79 -7.40 -34.23
C GLN A 33 1.15 -6.57 -32.98
N ILE A 34 0.57 -5.37 -32.79
CA ILE A 34 0.91 -4.45 -31.68
C ILE A 34 -0.18 -4.40 -30.61
N THR A 35 -1.28 -5.13 -30.78
CA THR A 35 -2.50 -4.94 -29.96
C THR A 35 -2.37 -5.55 -28.56
N TYR A 36 -1.64 -6.65 -28.37
CA TYR A 36 -1.58 -7.34 -27.07
C TYR A 36 -0.65 -6.68 -26.03
N VAL A 37 0.21 -5.73 -26.41
CA VAL A 37 1.10 -5.01 -25.47
C VAL A 37 0.54 -3.61 -25.13
N LYS A 38 -0.45 -3.12 -25.89
CA LYS A 38 -0.99 -1.76 -25.72
C LYS A 38 -1.97 -1.61 -24.56
N ASP A 39 -2.75 -2.65 -24.25
CA ASP A 39 -3.85 -2.51 -23.29
C ASP A 39 -3.36 -2.46 -21.83
N ASP A 40 -2.40 -3.31 -21.46
CA ASP A 40 -1.95 -3.43 -20.07
C ASP A 40 -1.09 -2.27 -19.56
N LEU A 41 -0.41 -1.55 -20.45
CA LEU A 41 0.41 -0.36 -20.13
C LEU A 41 -0.26 0.93 -20.61
N SER A 42 -1.56 0.92 -20.87
CA SER A 42 -2.30 2.14 -21.22
C SER A 42 -2.34 3.10 -20.03
N SER A 43 -2.34 4.40 -20.32
CA SER A 43 -2.36 5.45 -19.30
C SER A 43 -3.53 5.29 -18.33
N ASP A 44 -4.72 4.98 -18.86
CA ASP A 44 -5.94 4.83 -18.06
C ASP A 44 -5.87 3.61 -17.14
N ARG A 45 -5.32 2.50 -17.62
CA ARG A 45 -5.14 1.29 -16.82
C ARG A 45 -4.12 1.50 -15.71
N LEU A 46 -2.97 2.09 -16.03
CA LEU A 46 -1.95 2.41 -15.03
C LEU A 46 -2.50 3.40 -13.99
N SER A 47 -3.24 4.42 -14.43
CA SER A 47 -3.87 5.40 -13.53
C SER A 47 -4.87 4.74 -12.58
N LYS A 48 -5.79 3.92 -13.08
CA LYS A 48 -6.76 3.22 -12.22
C LYS A 48 -6.06 2.25 -11.26
N TYR A 49 -5.05 1.51 -11.73
CA TYR A 49 -4.25 0.64 -10.87
C TYR A 49 -3.55 1.43 -9.75
N THR A 50 -2.93 2.57 -10.08
CA THR A 50 -2.28 3.43 -9.08
C THR A 50 -3.27 3.91 -8.02
N GLU A 51 -4.49 4.26 -8.39
CA GLU A 51 -5.52 4.66 -7.42
C GLU A 51 -5.94 3.52 -6.49
N TYR A 52 -6.06 2.28 -7.01
CA TYR A 52 -6.27 1.13 -6.13
C TYR A 52 -5.12 0.93 -5.14
N VAL A 53 -3.87 1.07 -5.59
CA VAL A 53 -2.71 0.99 -4.69
C VAL A 53 -2.79 2.07 -3.62
N ARG A 54 -3.07 3.33 -4.00
CA ARG A 54 -3.24 4.44 -3.05
C ARG A 54 -4.30 4.12 -1.99
N ILE A 55 -5.46 3.61 -2.41
CA ILE A 55 -6.56 3.26 -1.50
C ILE A 55 -6.19 2.09 -0.59
N SER A 56 -5.47 1.09 -1.10
CA SER A 56 -4.99 -0.05 -0.31
C SER A 56 -3.93 0.34 0.75
N GLU A 57 -3.28 1.50 0.60
CA GLU A 57 -2.30 2.00 1.56
C GLU A 57 -2.91 2.88 2.66
N VAL A 58 -4.17 3.30 2.51
CA VAL A 58 -4.89 4.10 3.52
C VAL A 58 -4.84 3.47 4.92
N PRO A 59 -5.03 2.14 5.09
CA PRO A 59 -4.90 1.47 6.38
C PRO A 59 -3.51 1.54 7.05
N ASN A 60 -2.47 1.97 6.32
CA ASN A 60 -1.12 2.16 6.86
C ASN A 60 -0.88 3.59 7.41
N SER A 61 -1.85 4.48 7.31
CA SER A 61 -1.76 5.84 7.84
C SER A 61 -1.87 5.86 9.37
N ASP A 62 -1.27 6.86 10.00
CA ASP A 62 -1.27 7.00 11.46
C ASP A 62 -2.70 7.19 12.00
N GLU A 63 -3.58 7.85 11.23
CA GLU A 63 -5.01 8.01 11.54
C GLU A 63 -5.74 6.65 11.56
N TRP A 64 -5.44 5.77 10.62
CA TRP A 64 -6.05 4.43 10.56
C TRP A 64 -5.57 3.49 11.66
N LEU A 65 -4.33 3.69 12.15
CA LEU A 65 -3.82 2.97 13.31
C LEU A 65 -4.52 3.34 14.61
N MET A 66 -5.23 4.49 14.64
CA MET A 66 -6.03 4.95 15.77
C MET A 66 -7.52 4.58 15.66
N LEU A 67 -7.90 3.76 14.68
CA LEU A 67 -9.27 3.27 14.57
C LEU A 67 -9.72 2.58 15.86
N PHE A 68 -11.01 2.69 16.12
CA PHE A 68 -11.71 2.01 17.19
C PHE A 68 -11.27 0.55 17.28
N ASP A 69 -10.88 0.08 18.46
CA ASP A 69 -10.42 -1.29 18.69
C ASP A 69 -11.36 -2.09 19.60
N GLY A 70 -12.36 -1.41 20.18
CA GLY A 70 -13.41 -1.95 21.02
C GLY A 70 -13.89 -0.94 22.04
N ILE A 71 -15.03 -1.25 22.67
CA ILE A 71 -15.55 -0.53 23.82
C ILE A 71 -14.78 -0.99 25.05
N ASP A 72 -14.05 -0.08 25.68
CA ASP A 72 -13.52 -0.24 27.04
C ASP A 72 -14.54 0.29 28.04
N GLU A 73 -15.25 -0.60 28.74
CA GLU A 73 -16.25 -0.23 29.75
C GLU A 73 -15.70 0.72 30.83
N GLY A 74 -14.40 0.63 31.15
CA GLY A 74 -13.77 1.51 32.14
C GLY A 74 -13.86 2.98 31.76
N LYS A 75 -13.85 3.30 30.45
CA LYS A 75 -14.00 4.67 29.93
C LYS A 75 -15.43 5.21 30.06
N PHE A 76 -16.38 4.37 30.46
CA PHE A 76 -17.79 4.73 30.62
C PHE A 76 -18.27 4.62 32.07
N LYS A 77 -17.35 4.42 33.03
CA LYS A 77 -17.63 4.36 34.46
C LYS A 77 -16.86 5.45 35.21
N ASN A 78 -17.42 5.92 36.33
CA ASN A 78 -16.74 6.82 37.26
C ASN A 78 -15.80 6.03 38.20
N ALA A 79 -15.10 6.74 39.09
CA ALA A 79 -14.18 6.12 40.06
C ALA A 79 -14.85 5.12 41.03
N ASN A 80 -16.18 5.22 41.21
CA ASN A 80 -16.96 4.31 42.04
C ASN A 80 -17.49 3.09 41.25
N GLY A 81 -17.18 3.01 39.94
CA GLY A 81 -17.65 1.95 39.05
C GLY A 81 -19.06 2.17 38.50
N GLU A 82 -19.66 3.34 38.72
CA GLU A 82 -21.01 3.67 38.24
C GLU A 82 -20.95 4.23 36.82
N VAL A 83 -21.94 3.89 35.98
CA VAL A 83 -22.01 4.36 34.59
C VAL A 83 -22.14 5.87 34.51
N LEU A 84 -21.33 6.49 33.65
CA LEU A 84 -21.32 7.94 33.43
C LEU A 84 -22.67 8.41 32.87
N THR A 85 -23.26 9.43 33.48
CA THR A 85 -24.54 10.01 33.04
C THR A 85 -24.40 11.03 31.91
N ASN A 86 -23.17 11.52 31.66
CA ASN A 86 -22.82 12.47 30.61
C ASN A 86 -21.51 12.03 29.92
N LEU A 87 -21.52 11.98 28.59
CA LEU A 87 -20.36 11.60 27.76
C LEU A 87 -19.72 12.77 27.01
N LYS A 88 -20.11 14.01 27.33
CA LYS A 88 -19.51 15.20 26.70
C LYS A 88 -18.00 15.24 26.98
N GLY A 89 -17.19 15.25 25.91
CA GLY A 89 -15.73 15.23 25.99
C GLY A 89 -15.16 13.84 26.33
N ASN A 90 -15.91 12.76 26.11
CA ASN A 90 -15.39 11.42 26.25
C ASN A 90 -14.65 10.99 24.97
N ASP A 91 -13.32 10.82 25.08
CA ASP A 91 -12.45 10.44 23.96
C ASP A 91 -12.87 9.14 23.25
N ALA A 92 -13.50 8.19 23.95
CA ALA A 92 -13.97 6.94 23.34
C ALA A 92 -15.11 7.19 22.35
N VAL A 93 -16.03 8.11 22.67
CA VAL A 93 -17.12 8.50 21.77
C VAL A 93 -16.58 9.26 20.56
N GLU A 94 -15.62 10.16 20.78
CA GLU A 94 -14.95 10.89 19.68
C GLU A 94 -14.19 9.94 18.74
N ASN A 95 -13.57 8.90 19.28
CA ASN A 95 -12.88 7.87 18.49
C ASN A 95 -13.85 7.06 17.60
N ILE A 96 -15.01 6.66 18.12
CA ILE A 96 -16.05 5.96 17.34
C ILE A 96 -16.47 6.82 16.13
N LYS A 97 -16.82 8.09 16.36
CA LYS A 97 -17.24 9.02 15.30
C LYS A 97 -16.14 9.26 14.27
N SER A 98 -14.90 9.38 14.72
CA SER A 98 -13.73 9.51 13.82
C SER A 98 -13.54 8.27 12.97
N SER A 99 -13.73 7.08 13.54
CA SER A 99 -13.63 5.80 12.83
C SER A 99 -14.71 5.66 11.76
N VAL A 100 -15.96 5.99 12.07
CA VAL A 100 -17.07 6.02 11.09
C VAL A 100 -16.72 6.91 9.88
N LYS A 101 -16.17 8.10 10.13
CA LYS A 101 -15.76 9.05 9.08
C LYS A 101 -14.62 8.50 8.22
N LEU A 102 -13.60 7.89 8.83
CA LEU A 102 -12.47 7.30 8.11
C LEU A 102 -12.92 6.15 7.20
N LEU A 103 -13.76 5.23 7.70
CA LEU A 103 -14.33 4.16 6.88
C LEU A 103 -15.16 4.74 5.73
N GLY A 104 -15.98 5.75 5.99
CA GLY A 104 -16.82 6.41 4.97
C GLY A 104 -16.03 7.06 3.84
N ASN A 105 -14.85 7.62 4.15
CA ASN A 105 -13.96 8.15 3.12
C ASN A 105 -13.36 7.04 2.26
N GLN A 106 -12.90 5.93 2.86
CA GLN A 106 -12.36 4.81 2.09
C GLN A 106 -13.43 4.12 1.23
N ILE A 107 -14.66 3.96 1.74
CA ILE A 107 -15.82 3.46 0.99
C ILE A 107 -16.02 4.29 -0.29
N ARG A 108 -16.12 5.61 -0.14
CA ARG A 108 -16.36 6.53 -1.26
C ARG A 108 -15.24 6.47 -2.31
N ASP A 109 -13.99 6.48 -1.87
CA ASP A 109 -12.82 6.40 -2.75
C ASP A 109 -12.82 5.08 -3.54
N LEU A 110 -13.14 3.96 -2.88
CA LEU A 110 -13.16 2.64 -3.51
C LEU A 110 -14.33 2.49 -4.50
N GLU A 111 -15.52 2.98 -4.15
CA GLU A 111 -16.68 3.03 -5.04
C GLU A 111 -16.38 3.80 -6.33
N ASP A 112 -15.77 4.99 -6.20
CA ASP A 112 -15.42 5.82 -7.36
C ASP A 112 -14.44 5.11 -8.28
N VAL A 113 -13.33 4.56 -7.75
CA VAL A 113 -12.31 3.89 -8.57
C VAL A 113 -12.86 2.64 -9.27
N MET A 114 -13.72 1.86 -8.61
CA MET A 114 -14.34 0.67 -9.19
C MET A 114 -15.21 0.99 -10.42
N GLN A 115 -15.83 2.16 -10.46
CA GLN A 115 -16.67 2.60 -11.59
C GLN A 115 -15.85 3.00 -12.83
N ARG A 116 -14.57 3.37 -12.65
CA ARG A 116 -13.69 3.80 -13.74
C ARG A 116 -13.36 2.65 -14.69
N ASN A 117 -13.07 3.01 -15.95
CA ASN A 117 -12.53 2.11 -16.97
C ASN A 117 -11.01 2.27 -17.09
N PRO A 118 -10.28 1.23 -17.55
CA PRO A 118 -10.77 -0.11 -17.89
C PRO A 118 -11.09 -0.98 -16.66
N LYS A 119 -11.74 -2.14 -16.86
CA LYS A 119 -12.00 -3.10 -15.78
C LYS A 119 -10.79 -3.99 -15.49
N PHE A 120 -10.62 -4.34 -14.22
CA PHE A 120 -9.68 -5.33 -13.73
C PHE A 120 -10.47 -6.45 -13.06
N GLU A 121 -10.80 -7.51 -13.78
CA GLU A 121 -11.74 -8.54 -13.29
C GLU A 121 -11.45 -9.01 -11.86
N THR A 122 -10.20 -9.43 -11.58
CA THR A 122 -9.80 -9.90 -10.24
C THR A 122 -9.75 -8.76 -9.21
N ILE A 123 -9.12 -7.62 -9.53
CA ILE A 123 -8.96 -6.51 -8.59
C ILE A 123 -10.30 -5.85 -8.27
N ASP A 124 -11.14 -5.60 -9.28
CA ASP A 124 -12.47 -5.01 -9.12
C ASP A 124 -13.35 -5.94 -8.25
N LYS A 125 -13.27 -7.26 -8.42
CA LYS A 125 -13.99 -8.23 -7.57
C LYS A 125 -13.48 -8.22 -6.12
N ASN A 126 -12.16 -8.20 -5.92
CA ASN A 126 -11.58 -8.14 -4.58
C ASN A 126 -11.89 -6.81 -3.89
N ALA A 127 -11.88 -5.70 -4.63
CA ALA A 127 -12.31 -4.39 -4.18
C ALA A 127 -13.79 -4.39 -3.77
N GLU A 128 -14.67 -5.05 -4.54
CA GLU A 128 -16.08 -5.20 -4.18
C GLU A 128 -16.28 -5.96 -2.86
N ASN A 129 -15.48 -7.01 -2.61
CA ASN A 129 -15.52 -7.73 -1.33
C ASN A 129 -15.06 -6.85 -0.17
N LEU A 130 -13.96 -6.09 -0.35
CA LEU A 130 -13.49 -5.13 0.64
C LEU A 130 -14.56 -4.05 0.91
N LEU A 131 -15.17 -3.50 -0.14
CA LEU A 131 -16.24 -2.51 -0.03
C LEU A 131 -17.41 -3.02 0.83
N LYS A 132 -17.89 -4.25 0.57
CA LYS A 132 -18.95 -4.88 1.37
C LYS A 132 -18.56 -4.98 2.85
N SER A 133 -17.33 -5.44 3.14
CA SER A 133 -16.87 -5.52 4.54
C SER A 133 -16.68 -4.16 5.21
N LEU A 134 -16.26 -3.13 4.48
CA LEU A 134 -16.17 -1.76 4.98
C LEU A 134 -17.53 -1.20 5.37
N VAL A 135 -18.54 -1.42 4.53
CA VAL A 135 -19.93 -1.00 4.78
C VAL A 135 -20.50 -1.70 6.01
N GLU A 136 -20.27 -3.01 6.16
CA GLU A 136 -20.73 -3.75 7.35
C GLU A 136 -20.00 -3.30 8.63
N GLU A 137 -18.68 -3.05 8.58
CA GLU A 137 -17.94 -2.51 9.74
C GLU A 137 -18.45 -1.11 10.12
N GLN A 138 -18.69 -0.24 9.14
CA GLN A 138 -19.25 1.10 9.38
C GLN A 138 -20.66 1.03 9.99
N LYS A 139 -21.49 0.08 9.55
CA LYS A 139 -22.83 -0.13 10.10
C LYS A 139 -22.78 -0.53 11.59
N VAL A 140 -21.87 -1.42 11.96
CA VAL A 140 -21.68 -1.81 13.37
C VAL A 140 -21.15 -0.65 14.21
N LEU A 141 -20.22 0.15 13.67
CA LEU A 141 -19.76 1.36 14.38
C LEU A 141 -20.89 2.38 14.59
N ASN A 142 -21.77 2.57 13.62
CA ASN A 142 -22.94 3.44 13.78
C ASN A 142 -23.92 2.91 14.84
N GLU A 143 -24.08 1.60 14.95
CA GLU A 143 -24.89 0.97 16.01
C GLU A 143 -24.27 1.19 17.39
N ILE A 144 -22.95 1.13 17.50
CA ILE A 144 -22.22 1.47 18.72
C ILE A 144 -22.38 2.95 19.06
N ASP A 145 -22.24 3.85 18.08
CA ASP A 145 -22.44 5.29 18.28
C ASP A 145 -23.86 5.60 18.77
N ASP A 146 -24.87 5.01 18.12
CA ASP A 146 -26.28 5.12 18.48
C ASP A 146 -26.55 4.65 19.92
N TYR A 147 -25.95 3.54 20.35
CA TYR A 147 -26.10 2.99 21.70
C TYR A 147 -25.67 4.00 22.78
N PHE A 148 -24.58 4.73 22.54
CA PHE A 148 -24.11 5.77 23.44
C PHE A 148 -24.86 7.09 23.29
N GLU A 149 -25.13 7.52 22.06
CA GLU A 149 -25.79 8.80 21.76
C GLU A 149 -27.24 8.84 22.25
N LYS A 150 -27.99 7.74 22.08
CA LYS A 150 -29.38 7.61 22.54
C LYS A 150 -29.50 7.31 24.05
N GLY A 151 -28.37 7.08 24.72
CA GLY A 151 -28.32 6.84 26.17
C GLY A 151 -28.78 5.44 26.59
N GLU A 152 -28.91 4.49 25.67
CA GLU A 152 -29.30 3.10 25.97
C GLU A 152 -28.36 2.44 26.98
N TYR A 153 -27.06 2.77 26.90
CA TYR A 153 -26.03 2.29 27.82
C TYR A 153 -26.28 2.57 29.31
N LYS A 154 -27.08 3.60 29.61
CA LYS A 154 -27.49 3.94 30.98
C LYS A 154 -28.59 3.00 31.46
N ALA A 155 -29.52 2.65 30.56
CA ALA A 155 -30.71 1.87 30.90
C ALA A 155 -30.38 0.40 31.13
N ASP A 156 -29.42 -0.16 30.38
CA ASP A 156 -28.98 -1.54 30.50
C ASP A 156 -27.69 -1.70 31.33
N ASN A 157 -27.17 -0.60 31.90
CA ASN A 157 -25.93 -0.56 32.67
C ASN A 157 -24.75 -1.21 31.92
N LEU A 158 -24.53 -0.81 30.65
CA LEU A 158 -23.52 -1.35 29.74
C LEU A 158 -23.74 -2.82 29.33
N GLY A 159 -24.93 -3.38 29.55
CA GLY A 159 -25.24 -4.80 29.31
C GLY A 159 -25.01 -5.28 27.89
N LYS A 160 -25.19 -4.42 26.87
CA LYS A 160 -24.94 -4.76 25.45
C LYS A 160 -23.49 -4.64 25.00
N VAL A 161 -22.58 -4.10 25.83
CA VAL A 161 -21.20 -3.81 25.40
C VAL A 161 -20.47 -5.05 24.89
N LYS A 162 -20.64 -6.20 25.56
CA LYS A 162 -20.01 -7.45 25.13
C LYS A 162 -20.48 -7.88 23.73
N GLU A 163 -21.79 -7.84 23.49
CA GLU A 163 -22.38 -8.21 22.19
C GLU A 163 -21.87 -7.27 21.08
N LEU A 164 -21.87 -5.97 21.33
CA LEU A 164 -21.38 -4.97 20.39
C LEU A 164 -19.88 -5.14 20.08
N ASN A 165 -19.07 -5.45 21.08
CA ASN A 165 -17.65 -5.76 20.90
C ASN A 165 -17.43 -7.02 20.09
N ASP A 166 -18.16 -8.10 20.36
CA ASP A 166 -18.06 -9.36 19.61
C ASP A 166 -18.45 -9.14 18.14
N LYS A 167 -19.52 -8.37 17.90
CA LYS A 167 -19.97 -7.98 16.56
C LYS A 167 -18.91 -7.15 15.82
N TYR A 168 -18.37 -6.12 16.48
CA TYR A 168 -17.32 -5.27 15.90
C TYR A 168 -16.07 -6.07 15.55
N LYS A 169 -15.62 -6.93 16.47
CA LYS A 169 -14.44 -7.78 16.27
C LYS A 169 -14.59 -8.65 15.03
N LEU A 170 -15.76 -9.26 14.83
CA LEU A 170 -16.04 -10.09 13.67
C LEU A 170 -15.93 -9.30 12.35
N VAL A 171 -16.66 -8.18 12.24
CA VAL A 171 -16.65 -7.38 11.00
C VAL A 171 -15.28 -6.76 10.71
N SER A 172 -14.56 -6.33 11.74
CA SER A 172 -13.19 -5.80 11.60
C SER A 172 -12.20 -6.86 11.14
N GLN A 173 -12.34 -8.11 11.62
CA GLN A 173 -11.53 -9.23 11.13
C GLN A 173 -11.83 -9.53 9.66
N THR A 174 -13.09 -9.62 9.27
CA THR A 174 -13.49 -9.84 7.87
C THR A 174 -12.97 -8.75 6.95
N ARG A 175 -13.05 -7.46 7.35
CA ARG A 175 -12.46 -6.37 6.56
C ARG A 175 -10.94 -6.54 6.42
N LYS A 176 -10.22 -6.86 7.50
CA LYS A 176 -8.75 -7.06 7.46
C LYS A 176 -8.36 -8.21 6.52
N GLU A 177 -9.16 -9.26 6.43
CA GLU A 177 -8.93 -10.36 5.50
C GLU A 177 -9.16 -9.93 4.05
N ASN A 178 -10.25 -9.21 3.76
CA ASN A 178 -10.53 -8.69 2.42
C ASN A 178 -9.49 -7.65 1.96
N ASP A 179 -9.00 -6.81 2.88
CA ASP A 179 -7.92 -5.85 2.65
C ASP A 179 -6.62 -6.57 2.23
N LYS A 180 -6.29 -7.67 2.92
CA LYS A 180 -5.17 -8.53 2.55
C LYS A 180 -5.35 -9.13 1.15
N ILE A 181 -6.54 -9.65 0.85
CA ILE A 181 -6.84 -10.24 -0.47
C ILE A 181 -6.68 -9.22 -1.60
N LEU A 182 -7.22 -8.00 -1.43
CA LEU A 182 -7.07 -6.92 -2.41
C LEU A 182 -5.59 -6.57 -2.59
N THR A 183 -4.86 -6.36 -1.49
CA THR A 183 -3.44 -6.03 -1.51
C THR A 183 -2.62 -7.08 -2.25
N THR A 184 -2.85 -8.36 -1.99
CA THR A 184 -2.17 -9.46 -2.70
C THR A 184 -2.43 -9.40 -4.21
N SER A 185 -3.69 -9.20 -4.63
CA SER A 185 -3.99 -9.09 -6.08
C SER A 185 -3.37 -7.87 -6.75
N LEU A 186 -3.18 -6.76 -6.02
CA LEU A 186 -2.46 -5.59 -6.51
C LEU A 186 -0.96 -5.87 -6.65
N GLN A 187 -0.36 -6.59 -5.71
CA GLN A 187 1.05 -7.00 -5.78
C GLN A 187 1.32 -7.90 -6.98
N GLU A 188 0.50 -8.93 -7.18
CA GLU A 188 0.58 -9.82 -8.35
C GLU A 188 0.51 -9.04 -9.67
N MET A 189 -0.43 -8.10 -9.75
CA MET A 189 -0.55 -7.22 -10.91
C MET A 189 0.68 -6.34 -11.09
N SER A 190 1.26 -5.83 -10.00
CA SER A 190 2.47 -5.02 -10.10
C SER A 190 3.65 -5.80 -10.63
N ILE A 191 3.82 -7.06 -10.22
CA ILE A 191 4.88 -7.94 -10.72
C ILE A 191 4.72 -8.13 -12.22
N LEU A 192 3.48 -8.38 -12.68
CA LEU A 192 3.17 -8.50 -14.10
C LEU A 192 3.45 -7.21 -14.88
N LEU A 193 3.04 -6.05 -14.36
CA LEU A 193 3.28 -4.75 -14.98
C LEU A 193 4.78 -4.42 -15.05
N ASN A 194 5.52 -4.64 -13.96
CA ASN A 194 6.96 -4.43 -13.91
C ASN A 194 7.68 -5.34 -14.90
N LYS A 195 7.30 -6.62 -15.02
CA LYS A 195 7.86 -7.51 -16.04
C LYS A 195 7.66 -6.97 -17.46
N LYS A 196 6.43 -6.53 -17.79
CA LYS A 196 6.12 -5.93 -19.10
C LYS A 196 6.89 -4.63 -19.36
N LEU A 197 7.07 -3.81 -18.33
CA LEU A 197 7.87 -2.58 -18.41
C LEU A 197 9.34 -2.90 -18.66
N ALA A 198 9.92 -3.85 -17.93
CA ALA A 198 11.31 -4.29 -18.14
C ALA A 198 11.53 -4.76 -19.59
N GLU A 199 10.68 -5.67 -20.09
CA GLU A 199 10.74 -6.14 -21.48
C GLU A 199 10.61 -5.01 -22.51
N LYS A 200 9.71 -4.04 -22.26
CA LYS A 200 9.54 -2.85 -23.11
C LYS A 200 10.78 -1.96 -23.09
N PHE A 201 11.39 -1.75 -21.93
CA PHE A 201 12.58 -0.91 -21.81
C PHE A 201 13.81 -1.57 -22.43
N GLU A 202 13.99 -2.88 -22.26
CA GLU A 202 15.04 -3.64 -22.94
C GLU A 202 14.93 -3.52 -24.46
N LYS A 203 13.74 -3.77 -25.02
CA LYS A 203 13.49 -3.65 -26.47
C LYS A 203 13.77 -2.25 -27.01
N ASN A 204 13.58 -1.22 -26.19
CA ASN A 204 13.81 0.18 -26.55
C ASN A 204 15.20 0.70 -26.18
N ASN A 205 16.14 -0.19 -25.81
CA ASN A 205 17.49 0.16 -25.36
C ASN A 205 17.50 1.18 -24.20
N LYS A 206 16.50 1.10 -23.31
CA LYS A 206 16.36 1.92 -22.09
C LYS A 206 16.96 1.17 -20.90
N LYS A 207 18.29 1.08 -20.88
CA LYS A 207 19.08 0.35 -19.87
C LYS A 207 18.82 0.84 -18.44
N VAL A 208 18.74 2.16 -18.22
CA VAL A 208 18.51 2.74 -16.89
C VAL A 208 17.13 2.33 -16.40
N LYS A 209 16.07 2.59 -17.17
CA LYS A 209 14.71 2.23 -16.77
C LYS A 209 14.53 0.72 -16.56
N SER A 210 15.09 -0.12 -17.43
CA SER A 210 15.04 -1.58 -17.21
C SER A 210 15.73 -1.99 -15.91
N SER A 211 16.94 -1.48 -15.65
CA SER A 211 17.68 -1.79 -14.42
C SER A 211 16.92 -1.36 -13.16
N VAL A 212 16.26 -0.20 -13.21
CA VAL A 212 15.44 0.33 -12.11
C VAL A 212 14.23 -0.56 -11.83
N VAL A 213 13.51 -0.97 -12.88
CA VAL A 213 12.35 -1.85 -12.75
C VAL A 213 12.74 -3.19 -12.14
N GLN A 214 13.87 -3.76 -12.57
CA GLN A 214 14.38 -5.01 -12.00
C GLN A 214 14.75 -4.87 -10.53
N PHE A 215 15.47 -3.80 -10.17
CA PHE A 215 15.85 -3.52 -8.78
C PHE A 215 14.63 -3.35 -7.88
N VAL A 216 13.64 -2.58 -8.31
CA VAL A 216 12.37 -2.39 -7.57
C VAL A 216 11.64 -3.72 -7.37
N ASN A 217 11.60 -4.57 -8.38
CA ASN A 217 10.95 -5.87 -8.27
C ASN A 217 11.62 -6.78 -7.23
N ASP A 218 12.96 -6.78 -7.15
CA ASP A 218 13.68 -7.60 -6.18
C ASP A 218 13.55 -7.04 -4.75
N ILE A 219 13.54 -5.72 -4.59
CA ILE A 219 13.24 -5.06 -3.30
C ILE A 219 11.85 -5.45 -2.81
N ASN A 220 10.84 -5.37 -3.68
CA ASN A 220 9.47 -5.72 -3.32
C ASN A 220 9.32 -7.15 -2.80
N LYS A 221 9.96 -8.13 -3.46
CA LYS A 221 9.95 -9.53 -2.99
C LYS A 221 10.61 -9.66 -1.62
N PHE A 222 11.75 -8.99 -1.42
CA PHE A 222 12.43 -9.00 -0.13
C PHE A 222 11.54 -8.44 0.98
N SER A 223 10.94 -7.28 0.75
CA SER A 223 10.10 -6.59 1.73
C SER A 223 8.80 -7.32 2.00
N GLU A 224 8.23 -7.98 1.00
CA GLU A 224 7.07 -8.85 1.19
C GLU A 224 7.38 -9.95 2.21
N GLU A 225 8.48 -10.66 2.02
CA GLU A 225 8.91 -11.73 2.93
C GLU A 225 9.28 -11.17 4.32
N ALA A 226 10.12 -10.13 4.35
CA ALA A 226 10.66 -9.56 5.58
C ALA A 226 9.57 -8.93 6.46
N PHE A 227 8.54 -8.35 5.87
CA PHE A 227 7.52 -7.60 6.62
C PHE A 227 6.15 -8.27 6.61
N SER A 228 6.04 -9.50 6.09
CA SER A 228 4.82 -10.33 6.07
C SER A 228 4.17 -10.55 7.45
N LYS A 229 4.94 -10.37 8.52
CA LYS A 229 4.53 -10.58 9.91
C LYS A 229 4.88 -9.40 10.80
N ASN A 230 4.08 -9.23 11.86
CA ASN A 230 4.21 -8.11 12.79
C ASN A 230 5.41 -8.22 13.73
N ASN A 231 6.09 -9.37 13.79
CA ASN A 231 7.31 -9.55 14.57
C ASN A 231 8.49 -9.76 13.61
N LEU A 232 9.61 -9.07 13.84
CA LEU A 232 10.84 -9.25 13.05
C LEU A 232 11.61 -10.49 13.54
N SER A 233 10.90 -11.57 13.81
CA SER A 233 11.43 -12.82 14.35
C SER A 233 11.26 -13.91 13.31
N TYR A 234 12.36 -14.53 12.88
CA TYR A 234 12.39 -15.45 11.76
C TYR A 234 12.96 -16.81 12.19
N ASP A 235 12.40 -17.88 11.67
CA ASP A 235 12.99 -19.21 11.75
C ASP A 235 14.11 -19.38 10.72
N GLU A 236 14.85 -20.49 10.80
CA GLU A 236 16.01 -20.73 9.92
C GLU A 236 15.63 -20.84 8.43
N ASN A 237 14.43 -21.32 8.10
CA ASN A 237 13.98 -21.44 6.72
C ASN A 237 13.63 -20.05 6.15
N GLU A 238 12.94 -19.23 6.93
CA GLU A 238 12.63 -17.84 6.58
C GLU A 238 13.92 -17.01 6.44
N ILE A 239 14.91 -17.21 7.33
CA ILE A 239 16.22 -16.54 7.21
C ILE A 239 16.94 -16.98 5.92
N ALA A 240 16.93 -18.26 5.59
CA ALA A 240 17.54 -18.76 4.35
C ALA A 240 16.86 -18.17 3.09
N ASN A 241 15.53 -18.03 3.11
CA ASN A 241 14.80 -17.38 2.02
C ASN A 241 15.15 -15.89 1.90
N LEU A 242 15.18 -15.17 3.01
CA LEU A 242 15.60 -13.77 3.06
C LEU A 242 17.05 -13.57 2.58
N GLU A 243 17.96 -14.50 2.90
CA GLU A 243 19.34 -14.48 2.40
C GLU A 243 19.41 -14.61 0.88
N LYS A 244 18.58 -15.48 0.29
CA LYS A 244 18.46 -15.61 -1.16
C LYS A 244 17.93 -14.33 -1.79
N LEU A 245 16.85 -13.76 -1.26
CA LEU A 245 16.25 -12.51 -1.75
C LEU A 245 17.23 -11.33 -1.63
N LYS A 246 18.00 -11.25 -0.54
CA LYS A 246 19.07 -10.28 -0.33
C LYS A 246 20.15 -10.37 -1.43
N GLU A 247 20.52 -11.56 -1.88
CA GLU A 247 21.45 -11.72 -3.01
C GLU A 247 20.83 -11.31 -4.37
N GLU A 248 19.52 -11.52 -4.57
CA GLU A 248 18.81 -11.01 -5.76
C GLU A 248 18.87 -9.47 -5.80
N VAL A 249 18.54 -8.80 -4.69
CA VAL A 249 18.64 -7.34 -4.54
C VAL A 249 20.06 -6.85 -4.81
N LYS A 250 21.07 -7.51 -4.24
CA LYS A 250 22.47 -7.15 -4.45
C LYS A 250 22.88 -7.25 -5.92
N LYS A 251 22.39 -8.27 -6.63
CA LYS A 251 22.67 -8.47 -8.05
C LYS A 251 22.04 -7.36 -8.90
N SER A 252 20.77 -7.01 -8.66
CA SER A 252 20.11 -5.92 -9.40
C SER A 252 20.66 -4.54 -9.04
N TYR A 253 21.09 -4.32 -7.79
CA TYR A 253 21.79 -3.09 -7.40
C TYR A 253 23.08 -2.87 -8.20
N LYS A 254 23.88 -3.92 -8.46
CA LYS A 254 25.10 -3.78 -9.28
C LYS A 254 24.82 -3.21 -10.68
N ASN A 255 23.66 -3.55 -11.26
CA ASN A 255 23.24 -2.98 -12.55
C ASN A 255 23.00 -1.49 -12.45
N ILE A 256 22.40 -1.01 -11.34
CA ILE A 256 22.24 0.42 -11.04
C ILE A 256 23.59 1.08 -10.77
N GLU A 257 24.48 0.38 -10.07
CA GLU A 257 25.77 0.91 -9.64
C GLU A 257 26.67 1.28 -10.82
N ILE A 258 26.67 0.48 -11.89
CA ILE A 258 27.51 0.73 -13.07
C ILE A 258 26.90 1.73 -14.05
N LEU A 259 25.67 2.21 -13.84
CA LEU A 259 25.07 3.23 -14.70
C LEU A 259 25.82 4.53 -14.60
N THR A 260 26.01 5.19 -15.74
CA THR A 260 26.58 6.53 -15.80
C THR A 260 25.50 7.59 -15.90
N PHE A 261 25.83 8.83 -15.57
CA PHE A 261 24.91 9.94 -15.82
C PHE A 261 24.59 10.11 -17.31
N GLU A 262 25.52 9.75 -18.21
CA GLU A 262 25.27 9.80 -19.65
C GLU A 262 24.21 8.78 -20.09
N ASP A 263 24.17 7.59 -19.48
CA ASP A 263 23.09 6.62 -19.70
C ASP A 263 21.73 7.21 -19.27
N ALA A 264 21.69 7.85 -18.10
CA ALA A 264 20.49 8.50 -17.59
C ALA A 264 20.02 9.66 -18.49
N ARG A 265 20.96 10.47 -18.97
CA ARG A 265 20.70 11.60 -19.87
C ARG A 265 20.06 11.14 -21.19
N LYS A 266 20.51 10.03 -21.78
CA LYS A 266 19.92 9.41 -22.98
C LYS A 266 18.47 8.93 -22.79
N GLU A 267 18.05 8.79 -21.54
CA GLU A 267 16.69 8.39 -21.15
C GLU A 267 15.86 9.55 -20.60
N ASN A 268 16.32 10.80 -20.79
CA ASN A 268 15.70 12.03 -20.31
C ASN A 268 15.57 12.10 -18.78
N ILE A 269 16.48 11.45 -18.05
CA ILE A 269 16.53 11.46 -16.60
C ILE A 269 17.43 12.62 -16.14
N SER A 270 16.91 13.46 -15.24
CA SER A 270 17.66 14.60 -14.71
C SER A 270 18.85 14.13 -13.86
N LYS A 271 19.87 14.97 -13.73
CA LYS A 271 21.03 14.70 -12.85
C LYS A 271 20.59 14.44 -11.41
N GLU A 272 19.67 15.26 -10.91
CA GLU A 272 19.11 15.12 -9.57
C GLU A 272 18.41 13.76 -9.39
N SER A 273 17.56 13.36 -10.33
CA SER A 273 16.85 12.07 -10.27
C SER A 273 17.82 10.88 -10.33
N TYR A 274 18.85 10.97 -11.17
CA TYR A 274 19.91 9.95 -11.26
C TYR A 274 20.71 9.82 -9.95
N GLU A 275 21.14 10.94 -9.36
CA GLU A 275 21.88 10.95 -8.10
C GLU A 275 21.04 10.40 -6.94
N LYS A 276 19.76 10.79 -6.88
CA LYS A 276 18.79 10.27 -5.90
C LYS A 276 18.57 8.76 -6.06
N LEU A 277 18.40 8.27 -7.29
CA LEU A 277 18.28 6.83 -7.58
C LEU A 277 19.49 6.07 -7.05
N LYS A 278 20.70 6.50 -7.42
CA LYS A 278 21.96 5.85 -7.01
C LYS A 278 22.12 5.83 -5.49
N LYS A 279 21.84 6.95 -4.83
CA LYS A 279 21.92 7.07 -3.37
C LYS A 279 20.93 6.13 -2.67
N ASN A 280 19.66 6.16 -3.08
CA ASN A 280 18.62 5.36 -2.43
C ASN A 280 18.79 3.86 -2.70
N ALA A 281 19.17 3.47 -3.91
CA ALA A 281 19.45 2.07 -4.22
C ALA A 281 20.60 1.50 -3.36
N LYS A 282 21.63 2.30 -3.11
CA LYS A 282 22.73 1.95 -2.21
C LYS A 282 22.25 1.78 -0.76
N ILE A 283 21.56 2.79 -0.22
CA ILE A 283 21.07 2.76 1.17
C ILE A 283 20.13 1.57 1.40
N LEU A 284 19.23 1.28 0.46
CA LEU A 284 18.32 0.14 0.54
C LEU A 284 19.10 -1.18 0.59
N THR A 285 20.05 -1.36 -0.32
CA THR A 285 20.85 -2.59 -0.41
C THR A 285 21.68 -2.80 0.86
N GLU A 286 22.34 -1.75 1.36
CA GLU A 286 23.10 -1.79 2.61
C GLU A 286 22.21 -2.09 3.83
N SER A 287 21.02 -1.48 3.89
CA SER A 287 20.07 -1.71 5.00
C SER A 287 19.53 -3.14 4.99
N ILE A 288 19.25 -3.69 3.82
CA ILE A 288 18.85 -5.10 3.64
C ILE A 288 19.98 -6.04 4.09
N GLU A 289 21.21 -5.82 3.62
CA GLU A 289 22.36 -6.63 4.07
C GLU A 289 22.56 -6.56 5.60
N ASN A 290 22.44 -5.38 6.19
CA ASN A 290 22.62 -5.18 7.62
C ASN A 290 21.47 -5.73 8.45
N MET A 291 20.24 -5.72 7.94
CA MET A 291 19.09 -6.36 8.58
C MET A 291 19.34 -7.86 8.72
N ILE A 292 19.74 -8.54 7.64
CA ILE A 292 20.02 -9.98 7.67
C ILE A 292 21.17 -10.33 8.62
N LYS A 293 22.26 -9.55 8.62
CA LYS A 293 23.35 -9.71 9.60
C LYS A 293 22.85 -9.55 11.04
N SER A 294 21.98 -8.58 11.29
CA SER A 294 21.42 -8.32 12.62
C SER A 294 20.49 -9.44 13.10
N ILE A 295 19.68 -10.00 12.20
CA ILE A 295 18.83 -11.16 12.47
C ILE A 295 19.69 -12.37 12.89
N ARG A 296 20.74 -12.69 12.12
CA ARG A 296 21.68 -13.78 12.44
C ARG A 296 22.40 -13.57 13.77
N ALA A 297 22.76 -12.31 14.07
CA ALA A 297 23.37 -11.93 15.35
C ALA A 297 22.36 -11.85 16.50
N LYS A 298 21.07 -12.09 16.27
CA LYS A 298 19.96 -11.92 17.23
C LYS A 298 19.94 -10.52 17.86
N ASN A 299 20.39 -9.51 17.11
CA ASN A 299 20.40 -8.11 17.54
C ASN A 299 19.10 -7.42 17.12
N ILE A 300 18.13 -7.37 18.05
CA ILE A 300 16.79 -6.84 17.80
C ILE A 300 16.83 -5.33 17.48
N GLU A 301 17.60 -4.55 18.24
CA GLU A 301 17.69 -3.09 18.04
C GLU A 301 18.21 -2.75 16.65
N ALA A 302 19.29 -3.41 16.23
CA ALA A 302 19.84 -3.23 14.89
C ALA A 302 18.87 -3.73 13.80
N THR A 303 18.15 -4.83 14.05
CA THR A 303 17.13 -5.35 13.13
C THR A 303 16.00 -4.34 12.92
N VAL A 304 15.46 -3.76 13.99
CA VAL A 304 14.39 -2.75 13.94
C VAL A 304 14.88 -1.47 13.25
N LYS A 305 16.10 -1.02 13.55
CA LYS A 305 16.70 0.16 12.90
C LYS A 305 16.84 -0.05 11.39
N ASN A 306 17.37 -1.20 10.96
CA ASN A 306 17.53 -1.48 9.54
C ASN A 306 16.18 -1.67 8.83
N ALA A 307 15.22 -2.34 9.47
CA ALA A 307 13.84 -2.43 8.96
C ALA A 307 13.22 -1.04 8.73
N SER A 308 13.39 -0.12 9.69
CA SER A 308 12.89 1.25 9.56
C SER A 308 13.56 2.01 8.41
N ASN A 309 14.88 1.84 8.23
CA ASN A 309 15.61 2.44 7.12
C ASN A 309 15.15 1.89 5.76
N ILE A 310 14.84 0.60 5.67
CA ILE A 310 14.29 -0.02 4.45
C ILE A 310 12.96 0.64 4.11
N LEU A 311 11.97 0.61 5.02
CA LEU A 311 10.64 1.18 4.78
C LEU A 311 10.69 2.68 4.40
N GLY A 312 11.56 3.45 5.05
CA GLY A 312 11.77 4.86 4.69
C GLY A 312 12.36 5.03 3.29
N SER A 313 13.40 4.26 2.96
CA SER A 313 14.07 4.36 1.66
C SER A 313 13.22 3.79 0.50
N GLU A 314 12.35 2.83 0.77
CA GLU A 314 11.35 2.34 -0.19
C GLU A 314 10.37 3.44 -0.57
N THR A 315 9.91 4.23 0.41
CA THR A 315 9.04 5.38 0.17
C THR A 315 9.73 6.40 -0.74
N ASP A 316 11.01 6.70 -0.50
CA ASP A 316 11.78 7.59 -1.36
C ASP A 316 11.99 7.02 -2.76
N LEU A 317 12.30 5.73 -2.87
CA LEU A 317 12.47 5.05 -4.15
C LEU A 317 11.17 5.02 -4.95
N LYS A 318 10.01 4.83 -4.31
CA LYS A 318 8.69 4.84 -4.93
C LYS A 318 8.38 6.17 -5.62
N ASN A 319 8.71 7.28 -4.96
CA ASN A 319 8.52 8.63 -5.51
C ASN A 319 9.42 8.87 -6.75
N ILE A 320 10.65 8.37 -6.70
CA ILE A 320 11.59 8.45 -7.83
C ILE A 320 11.11 7.55 -8.97
N TYR A 321 10.73 6.32 -8.67
CA TYR A 321 10.29 5.31 -9.63
C TYR A 321 9.12 5.80 -10.48
N GLY A 322 8.06 6.34 -9.86
CA GLY A 322 6.92 6.91 -10.56
C GLY A 322 7.34 7.99 -11.58
N THR A 323 8.28 8.84 -11.19
CA THR A 323 8.82 9.90 -12.05
C THR A 323 9.67 9.35 -13.21
N LEU A 324 10.47 8.32 -12.96
CA LEU A 324 11.40 7.75 -13.94
C LEU A 324 10.69 6.90 -15.00
N ILE A 325 9.66 6.16 -14.61
CA ILE A 325 9.03 5.15 -15.48
C ILE A 325 7.95 5.74 -16.37
N MET A 326 7.27 6.81 -15.93
CA MET A 326 6.15 7.42 -16.65
C MET A 326 6.54 8.56 -17.61
N LYS A 327 7.76 9.09 -17.53
CA LYS A 327 8.34 10.05 -18.50
C LYS A 327 9.13 9.35 -19.60
#